data_AF-A0A2P2MKW5-F1
#
_entry.id   AF-A0A2P2MKW5-F1
#
_cell.length_a   1.000
_cell.length_b   1.000
_cell.length_c   1.000
_cell.angle_alpha   90.00
_cell.angle_beta   90.00
_cell.angle_gamma   90.00
#
_symmetry.space_group_name_H-M   'P 1'
#
loop_
_entity.id
_entity.type
_entity.pdbx_description
1 polymer ?
#
loop_
_entity_poly.entity_id
_entity_poly.type
_entity_poly.pdbx_seq_one_letter_code
_entity_poly.pdbx_strand_id
1 'polypeptide(L)'
;MKGVILKGDLPIGVDRNSVDTWVYPNLFRMNTSTGAPPDYFDKNGQNWGFPTYNWEEMSKDNYAWWRARLTQMGKYFTAYRIDHILGFFRIWELPDHTMTGLIGKFRPSIPLSQV
;
A
#
# COMPACT_ATOMS: atom_id res chain seq x y z
N MET A 1 -31.60 -2.50 14.09
CA MET A 1 -30.70 -1.38 14.38
C MET A 1 -30.96 -0.29 13.36
N LYS A 2 -31.59 0.83 13.73
CA LYS A 2 -31.79 1.98 12.83
C LYS A 2 -30.91 3.12 13.33
N GLY A 3 -30.06 3.67 12.46
CA GLY A 3 -29.23 4.85 12.74
C GLY A 3 -27.75 4.62 13.09
N VAL A 4 -27.27 3.37 13.17
CA VAL A 4 -25.85 3.07 13.38
C VAL A 4 -25.21 2.62 12.06
N ILE A 5 -24.11 3.27 11.66
CA ILE A 5 -23.30 2.90 10.49
C ILE A 5 -22.00 2.23 10.94
N LEU A 6 -21.51 1.26 10.18
CA LEU A 6 -20.22 0.63 10.42
C LEU A 6 -19.17 1.26 9.51
N LYS A 7 -18.12 1.80 10.13
CA LYS A 7 -16.94 2.33 9.44
C LYS A 7 -15.77 1.35 9.59
N GLY A 8 -15.40 0.70 8.49
CA GLY A 8 -14.25 -0.19 8.43
C GLY A 8 -12.92 0.55 8.36
N ASP A 9 -11.84 -0.23 8.41
CA ASP A 9 -10.47 0.22 8.16
C ASP A 9 -9.78 -0.76 7.21
N LEU A 10 -9.10 -0.23 6.20
CA LEU A 10 -8.42 -0.99 5.16
C LEU A 10 -6.94 -0.58 5.14
N PRO A 11 -6.02 -1.47 5.53
CA PRO A 11 -4.58 -1.25 5.36
C PRO A 11 -4.23 -0.97 3.90
N ILE A 12 -3.32 -0.02 3.65
CA ILE A 12 -2.92 0.29 2.26
C ILE A 12 -2.41 -0.95 1.54
N GLY A 13 -1.56 -1.75 2.19
CA GLY A 13 -0.90 -2.93 1.63
C GLY A 13 -1.45 -4.26 2.16
N VAL A 14 -0.78 -5.34 1.78
CA VAL A 14 -1.05 -6.73 2.21
C VAL A 14 0.26 -7.43 2.52
N ASP A 15 0.24 -8.37 3.47
CA ASP A 15 1.45 -9.08 3.89
C ASP A 15 2.12 -9.84 2.73
N ARG A 16 3.45 -9.93 2.76
CA ARG A 16 4.26 -10.63 1.76
C ARG A 16 3.89 -12.11 1.62
N ASN A 17 3.49 -12.74 2.72
CA ASN A 17 3.12 -14.14 2.80
C ASN A 17 1.59 -14.32 2.80
N SER A 18 0.85 -13.33 2.30
CA SER A 18 -0.61 -13.42 2.17
C SER A 18 -1.05 -14.22 0.95
N VAL A 19 -2.33 -14.62 0.93
CA VAL A 19 -2.93 -15.24 -0.25
C VAL A 19 -2.94 -14.31 -1.45
N ASP A 20 -3.07 -13.00 -1.24
CA ASP A 20 -3.06 -12.01 -2.32
C ASP A 20 -1.73 -11.99 -3.06
N THR A 21 -0.61 -11.99 -2.33
CA THR A 21 0.74 -12.01 -2.92
C THR A 21 1.10 -13.37 -3.50
N TRP A 22 0.53 -14.46 -2.98
CA TRP A 22 0.70 -15.79 -3.55
C TRP A 22 -0.05 -15.98 -4.87
N VAL A 23 -1.31 -15.54 -4.96
CA VAL A 23 -2.16 -15.71 -6.16
C VAL A 23 -1.81 -14.70 -7.24
N TYR A 24 -1.46 -13.46 -6.85
CA TYR A 24 -1.23 -12.35 -7.79
C TYR A 24 0.16 -11.72 -7.62
N PRO A 25 1.26 -12.50 -7.64
CA PRO A 25 2.60 -11.99 -7.32
C PRO A 25 3.07 -10.88 -8.28
N ASN A 26 2.59 -10.87 -9.53
CA ASN A 26 2.91 -9.85 -10.53
C ASN A 26 2.39 -8.45 -10.17
N LEU A 27 1.34 -8.36 -9.34
CA LEU A 27 0.75 -7.10 -8.89
C LEU A 27 1.57 -6.42 -7.77
N PHE A 28 2.58 -7.10 -7.23
CA PHE A 28 3.40 -6.63 -6.12
C PHE A 28 4.88 -6.68 -6.49
N ARG A 29 5.66 -5.72 -6.00
CA ARG A 29 7.12 -5.70 -6.16
C ARG A 29 7.74 -6.55 -5.04
N MET A 30 7.77 -7.86 -5.24
CA MET A 30 8.17 -8.83 -4.22
C MET A 30 9.62 -8.71 -3.73
N ASN A 31 10.50 -7.96 -4.39
CA ASN A 31 11.88 -7.72 -3.89
C ASN A 31 12.02 -6.38 -3.16
N THR A 32 10.90 -5.79 -2.74
CA THR A 32 10.84 -4.50 -2.05
C THR A 32 10.04 -4.61 -0.77
N SER A 33 10.17 -3.62 0.10
CA SER A 33 9.36 -3.44 1.29
C SER A 33 8.82 -2.01 1.37
N THR A 34 7.72 -1.84 2.08
CA THR A 34 7.08 -0.55 2.34
C THR A 34 7.47 -0.06 3.73
N GLY A 35 7.65 1.25 3.88
CA GLY A 35 7.98 1.83 5.17
C GLY A 35 7.70 3.32 5.28
N ALA A 36 8.46 3.99 6.14
CA ALA A 36 8.51 5.43 6.26
C ALA A 36 9.96 5.91 6.35
N PRO A 37 10.28 7.09 5.79
CA PRO A 37 11.60 7.67 5.95
C PRO A 37 11.86 8.06 7.41
N PRO A 38 13.12 8.27 7.81
CA PRO A 38 13.44 8.92 9.08
C PRO A 38 12.76 10.27 9.21
N ASP A 39 12.35 10.58 10.42
CA ASP A 39 11.79 11.88 10.78
C ASP A 39 12.28 12.34 12.16
N TYR A 40 11.67 13.41 12.68
CA TYR A 40 12.02 13.95 13.99
C TYR A 40 11.71 12.97 15.15
N PHE A 41 10.73 12.10 14.98
CA PHE A 41 10.27 11.15 15.99
C PHE A 41 11.04 9.82 15.92
N ASP A 42 11.41 9.38 14.72
CA ASP A 42 12.18 8.15 14.51
C ASP A 42 13.35 8.39 13.53
N LYS A 43 14.57 8.41 14.08
CA LYS A 43 15.81 8.61 13.33
C LYS A 43 16.15 7.43 12.40
N ASN A 44 15.58 6.26 12.63
CA ASN A 44 15.83 5.09 11.79
C ASN A 44 14.77 4.94 10.69
N GLY A 45 13.68 5.71 10.76
CA GLY A 45 12.49 5.46 9.95
C GLY A 45 11.93 4.06 10.22
N GLN A 46 10.96 3.65 9.40
CA GLN A 46 10.24 2.40 9.63
C GLN A 46 10.32 1.50 8.42
N ASN A 47 10.42 0.19 8.67
CA ASN A 47 10.15 -0.84 7.69
C ASN A 47 8.93 -1.65 8.14
N TRP A 48 7.86 -1.63 7.35
CA TRP A 48 6.60 -2.33 7.66
C TRP A 48 6.53 -3.74 7.04
N GLY A 49 7.52 -4.12 6.21
CA GLY A 49 7.73 -5.50 5.74
C GLY A 49 6.94 -5.93 4.49
N PHE A 50 5.83 -5.26 4.18
CA PHE A 50 4.97 -5.64 3.05
C PHE A 50 5.44 -5.05 1.71
N PRO A 51 5.27 -5.76 0.58
CA PRO A 51 5.75 -5.30 -0.73
C PRO A 51 5.01 -4.06 -1.21
N THR A 52 5.67 -3.23 -2.02
CA THR A 52 5.01 -2.13 -2.73
C THR A 52 4.20 -2.66 -3.91
N TYR A 53 3.26 -1.85 -4.40
CA TYR A 53 2.45 -2.19 -5.56
C TYR A 53 3.20 -2.06 -6.88
N ASN A 54 2.88 -2.96 -7.81
CA ASN A 54 3.21 -2.80 -9.21
C ASN A 54 2.07 -2.07 -9.93
N TRP A 55 1.97 -0.76 -9.71
CA TRP A 55 0.92 0.08 -10.30
C TRP A 55 0.88 0.03 -11.83
N GLU A 56 2.04 -0.15 -12.47
CA GLU A 56 2.16 -0.31 -13.92
C GLU A 56 1.39 -1.57 -14.38
N GLU A 57 1.58 -2.70 -13.71
CA GLU A 57 0.84 -3.93 -14.00
C GLU A 57 -0.65 -3.80 -13.70
N MET A 58 -0.99 -3.28 -12.51
CA MET A 58 -2.40 -3.08 -12.12
C MET A 58 -3.16 -2.15 -13.06
N SER A 59 -2.49 -1.18 -13.68
CA SER A 59 -3.15 -0.27 -14.62
C SER A 59 -3.65 -0.95 -15.90
N LYS A 60 -3.05 -2.09 -16.28
CA LYS A 60 -3.37 -2.80 -17.54
C LYS A 60 -4.79 -3.35 -17.58
N ASP A 61 -5.37 -3.68 -16.43
CA ASP A 61 -6.74 -4.19 -16.29
C ASP A 61 -7.70 -3.18 -15.63
N ASN A 62 -7.28 -1.90 -15.63
CA ASN A 62 -7.99 -0.81 -14.96
C ASN A 62 -8.17 -1.11 -13.45
N TYR A 63 -7.10 -1.54 -12.79
CA TYR A 63 -6.99 -1.75 -11.35
C TYR A 63 -8.00 -2.77 -10.80
N ALA A 64 -8.19 -3.89 -11.52
CA ALA A 64 -9.23 -4.86 -11.21
C ALA A 64 -9.11 -5.44 -9.78
N TRP A 65 -7.89 -5.74 -9.33
CA TRP A 65 -7.65 -6.24 -7.97
C TRP A 65 -8.11 -5.24 -6.89
N TRP A 66 -7.76 -3.95 -7.04
CA TRP A 66 -8.18 -2.91 -6.09
C TRP A 66 -9.68 -2.69 -6.12
N ARG A 67 -10.31 -2.67 -7.30
CA ARG A 67 -11.78 -2.58 -7.39
C ARG A 67 -12.44 -3.76 -6.69
N ALA A 68 -11.98 -4.99 -6.92
CA ALA A 68 -12.51 -6.18 -6.26
C ALA A 68 -12.35 -6.10 -4.74
N ARG A 69 -11.19 -5.65 -4.25
CA ARG A 69 -10.92 -5.43 -2.82
C ARG A 69 -11.90 -4.43 -2.19
N LEU A 70 -12.14 -3.29 -2.85
CA LEU A 70 -13.08 -2.27 -2.40
C LEU A 70 -14.54 -2.74 -2.46
N THR A 71 -14.92 -3.46 -3.52
CA THR A 71 -16.25 -4.05 -3.66
C THR A 71 -16.52 -5.07 -2.56
N GLN A 72 -15.53 -5.92 -2.22
CA GLN A 72 -15.67 -6.89 -1.14
C GLN A 72 -15.85 -6.20 0.22
N MET A 73 -15.05 -5.16 0.52
CA MET A 73 -15.19 -4.37 1.75
C MET A 73 -16.56 -3.66 1.86
N GLY A 74 -17.09 -3.17 0.73
CA GLY A 74 -18.41 -2.55 0.66
C GLY A 74 -19.59 -3.48 1.01
N LYS A 75 -19.38 -4.80 1.05
CA LYS A 75 -20.40 -5.76 1.53
C LYS A 75 -20.57 -5.73 3.05
N TYR A 76 -19.56 -5.26 3.78
CA TYR A 76 -19.53 -5.30 5.26
C TYR A 76 -19.70 -3.92 5.91
N PHE A 77 -19.20 -2.87 5.26
CA PHE A 77 -19.13 -1.54 5.86
C PHE A 77 -19.82 -0.48 4.99
N THR A 78 -20.49 0.48 5.66
CA THR A 78 -21.13 1.62 4.99
C THR A 78 -20.09 2.63 4.48
N ALA A 79 -18.98 2.74 5.21
CA ALA A 79 -17.81 3.53 4.84
C ALA A 79 -16.55 2.82 5.33
N TYR A 80 -15.40 3.16 4.79
CA TYR A 80 -14.13 2.67 5.33
C TYR A 80 -13.04 3.71 5.17
N ARG A 81 -12.15 3.74 6.16
CA ARG A 81 -10.87 4.45 6.06
C ARG A 81 -9.92 3.58 5.23
N ILE A 82 -9.10 4.22 4.41
CA ILE A 82 -7.89 3.58 3.89
C ILE A 82 -6.72 4.15 4.68
N ASP A 83 -6.03 3.27 5.41
CA ASP A 83 -4.82 3.62 6.12
C ASP A 83 -3.74 4.09 5.14
N HIS A 84 -2.87 5.00 5.59
CA HIS A 84 -1.76 5.51 4.79
C HIS A 84 -2.11 5.93 3.34
N ILE A 85 -3.24 6.62 3.15
CA ILE A 85 -3.78 7.01 1.84
C ILE A 85 -2.78 7.73 0.92
N LEU A 86 -1.79 8.43 1.48
CA LEU A 86 -0.72 9.07 0.72
C LEU A 86 0.09 8.08 -0.14
N GLY A 87 0.10 6.79 0.23
CA GLY A 87 0.72 5.71 -0.53
C GLY A 87 0.16 5.52 -1.95
N PHE A 88 -1.06 6.00 -2.24
CA PHE A 88 -1.59 6.05 -3.61
C PHE A 88 -0.90 7.12 -4.48
N PHE A 89 -0.41 8.18 -3.84
CA PHE A 89 0.33 9.23 -4.54
C PHE A 89 1.81 8.86 -4.66
N ARG A 90 2.44 8.53 -3.53
CA ARG A 90 3.82 8.02 -3.47
C ARG A 90 4.03 7.26 -2.17
N ILE A 91 4.76 6.16 -2.25
CA ILE A 91 5.05 5.33 -1.08
C ILE A 91 6.55 5.20 -0.85
N TRP A 92 6.99 5.11 0.40
CA TRP A 92 8.40 4.90 0.71
C TRP A 92 8.75 3.43 0.47
N GLU A 93 9.52 3.19 -0.58
CA GLU A 93 9.97 1.88 -1.04
C GLU A 93 11.40 1.63 -0.55
N LEU A 94 11.61 0.47 0.05
CA LEU A 94 12.87 -0.04 0.58
C LEU A 94 13.24 -1.34 -0.16
N PRO A 95 14.52 -1.71 -0.26
CA PRO A 95 14.89 -3.10 -0.53
C PRO A 95 14.30 -4.04 0.55
N ASP A 96 13.98 -5.28 0.21
CA ASP A 96 13.33 -6.23 1.13
C ASP A 96 14.20 -6.70 2.31
N HIS A 97 15.51 -6.67 2.17
CA HIS A 97 16.47 -7.12 3.18
C HIS A 97 16.81 -6.07 4.25
N THR A 98 16.19 -4.89 4.21
CA THR A 98 16.55 -3.80 5.13
C THR A 98 15.84 -3.95 6.47
N MET A 99 16.50 -3.62 7.57
CA MET A 99 15.86 -3.66 8.89
C MET A 99 15.21 -2.32 9.28
N THR A 100 15.68 -1.22 8.71
CA THR A 100 15.23 0.14 9.02
C THR A 100 14.69 0.84 7.77
N GLY A 101 14.12 2.04 7.96
CA GLY A 101 13.59 2.88 6.88
C GLY A 101 14.64 3.79 6.20
N LEU A 102 15.93 3.66 6.57
CA LEU A 102 16.99 4.60 6.16
C LEU A 102 17.26 4.62 4.66
N ILE A 103 17.30 3.45 4.02
CA ILE A 103 17.79 3.28 2.65
C ILE A 103 16.64 3.08 1.65
N GLY A 104 15.64 3.94 1.76
CA GLY A 104 14.47 3.94 0.89
C GLY A 104 14.40 5.12 -0.07
N LYS A 105 13.34 5.14 -0.87
CA LYS A 105 12.97 6.26 -1.75
C LYS A 105 11.46 6.34 -1.92
N PHE A 106 10.94 7.52 -2.20
CA PHE A 106 9.56 7.62 -2.67
C PHE A 106 9.41 6.96 -4.04
N ARG A 107 8.32 6.22 -4.24
CA ARG A 107 7.92 5.68 -5.53
C ARG A 107 6.50 6.17 -5.89
N PRO A 108 6.31 6.87 -7.01
CA PRO A 108 7.37 7.38 -7.90
C PRO A 108 8.29 8.40 -7.20
N SER A 109 9.56 8.45 -7.62
CA SER A 109 10.57 9.39 -7.09
C SER A 109 10.67 10.68 -7.91
N ILE A 110 10.01 10.72 -9.07
CA ILE A 110 10.06 11.84 -10.00
C ILE A 110 9.06 12.90 -9.53
N PRO A 111 9.44 14.20 -9.50
CA PRO A 111 8.50 15.28 -9.23
C PRO A 111 7.31 15.24 -10.21
N LEU A 112 6.12 15.59 -9.73
CA LEU A 112 5.00 15.85 -10.63
C LEU A 112 5.36 17.07 -11.50
N SER A 113 5.55 16.86 -12.80
CA SER A 113 5.46 17.94 -13.77
C SER A 113 3.97 18.15 -14.09
N GLN A 114 3.51 19.41 -14.09
CA GLN A 114 2.23 19.72 -14.73
C GLN A 114 2.37 19.33 -16.21
N VAL A 115 1.57 18.35 -16.63
CA VAL A 115 1.35 18.03 -18.05
C VAL A 115 0.15 18.83 -18.52
#